data_AF-A0A8T4DUI6-F1
#
_entry.id   AF-A0A8T4DUI6-F1
#
_cell.length_a   1.000
_cell.length_b   1.000
_cell.length_c   1.000
_cell.angle_alpha   90.00
_cell.angle_beta   90.00
_cell.angle_gamma   90.00
#
_symmetry.space_group_name_H-M   'P 1'
#
loop_
_entity.id
_entity.type
_entity.pdbx_description
1 polymer ?
#
loop_
_entity_poly.entity_id
_entity_poly.type
_entity_poly.pdbx_seq_one_letter_code
_entity_poly.pdbx_strand_id
1 'polypeptide(L)'
;MRYFSLDTNFVLALINKNDRLHKTAVRIIQKEEKDCALCFSVIREARKVAREKVNQAVVNSLEIIVDIRDITDKDKRKKELKRRFQRLMQTDAPLKNFYLFLQERIVSYIARIGVQTLPTYLSNLSENVARTLEPELNKIIPYTTMRIHYSNSAVVEKISDIKSSSSTVHFKDTIDYQIFCEIVINLSSMFMIDFYTDDTEFAKKGKDAYRLLEKKLRYNPCWLHFVHYKIDT
;
A
#
# COMPACT_ATOMS: atom_id res chain seq x y z
N MET A 1 17.57 17.16 -7.05
CA MET A 1 16.40 17.14 -6.14
C MET A 1 16.50 15.85 -5.33
N ARG A 2 16.10 15.82 -4.06
CA ARG A 2 16.21 14.61 -3.22
C ARG A 2 14.80 14.10 -3.00
N TYR A 3 14.60 12.80 -3.17
CA TYR A 3 13.29 12.16 -3.04
C TYR A 3 13.29 11.08 -1.98
N PHE A 4 12.11 10.78 -1.49
CA PHE A 4 11.83 9.50 -0.83
C PHE A 4 10.68 8.79 -1.52
N SER A 5 10.66 7.47 -1.37
CA SER A 5 9.61 6.59 -1.87
C SER A 5 9.17 5.64 -0.77
N LEU A 6 7.93 5.17 -0.87
CA LEU A 6 7.34 4.23 0.07
C LEU A 6 7.01 2.93 -0.68
N ASP A 7 7.10 1.81 0.03
CA ASP A 7 6.54 0.54 -0.44
C ASP A 7 5.01 0.50 -0.30
N THR A 8 4.43 -0.60 -0.78
CA THR A 8 2.98 -0.85 -0.76
C THR A 8 2.40 -0.84 0.65
N ASN A 9 3.11 -1.43 1.64
CA ASN A 9 2.62 -1.53 3.01
C ASN A 9 2.57 -0.16 3.70
N PHE A 10 3.57 0.69 3.49
CA PHE A 10 3.56 2.07 3.98
C PHE A 10 2.47 2.90 3.32
N VAL A 11 2.27 2.78 2.01
CA VAL A 11 1.16 3.48 1.31
C VAL A 11 -0.20 3.08 1.89
N LEU A 12 -0.45 1.79 2.09
CA LEU A 12 -1.68 1.29 2.71
C LEU A 12 -1.85 1.82 4.13
N ALA A 13 -0.76 1.85 4.90
CA ALA A 13 -0.77 2.29 6.29
C ALA A 13 -1.07 3.79 6.44
N LEU A 14 -0.69 4.64 5.49
CA LEU A 14 -1.04 6.06 5.53
C LEU A 14 -2.55 6.29 5.46
N ILE A 15 -3.22 5.51 4.62
CA ILE A 15 -4.65 5.66 4.34
C ILE A 15 -5.48 4.95 5.42
N ASN A 16 -4.96 3.85 5.98
CA ASN A 16 -5.60 3.13 7.06
C ASN A 16 -5.00 3.50 8.42
N LYS A 17 -5.64 4.44 9.13
CA LYS A 17 -5.25 4.87 10.49
C LYS A 17 -5.14 3.74 11.53
N ASN A 18 -5.81 2.61 11.27
CA ASN A 18 -5.81 1.45 12.16
C ASN A 18 -4.68 0.47 11.83
N ASP A 19 -3.87 0.73 10.79
CA ASP A 19 -2.74 -0.11 10.42
C ASP A 19 -1.61 -0.06 11.46
N ARG A 20 -0.93 -1.19 11.68
CA ARG A 20 0.23 -1.28 12.60
C ARG A 20 1.37 -0.34 12.17
N LEU A 21 1.52 -0.09 10.88
CA LEU A 21 2.56 0.77 10.31
C LEU A 21 2.14 2.25 10.27
N HIS A 22 0.88 2.60 10.57
CA HIS A 22 0.35 3.95 10.34
C HIS A 22 1.21 5.04 11.02
N LYS A 23 1.53 4.84 12.30
CA LYS A 23 2.36 5.79 13.06
C LYS A 23 3.76 5.94 12.47
N THR A 24 4.35 4.84 12.00
CA THR A 24 5.67 4.85 11.37
C THR A 24 5.62 5.57 10.02
N ALA A 25 4.61 5.27 9.20
CA ALA A 25 4.40 5.92 7.91
C ALA A 25 4.25 7.44 8.06
N VAL A 26 3.42 7.89 9.00
CA VAL A 26 3.23 9.32 9.30
C VAL A 26 4.53 9.97 9.76
N ARG A 27 5.31 9.30 10.63
CA ARG A 27 6.61 9.82 11.08
C ARG A 27 7.62 9.96 9.95
N ILE A 28 7.63 9.03 8.99
CA ILE A 28 8.51 9.13 7.81
C ILE A 28 8.18 10.41 7.04
N ILE A 29 6.90 10.64 6.71
CA ILE A 29 6.47 11.82 5.96
C ILE A 29 6.77 13.12 6.72
N GLN A 30 6.55 13.14 8.03
CA GLN A 30 6.78 14.34 8.84
C GLN A 30 8.27 14.69 9.00
N LYS A 31 9.16 13.70 8.87
CA LYS A 31 10.62 13.90 9.03
C LYS A 31 11.32 14.22 7.72
N GLU A 32 10.79 13.73 6.60
CA GLU A 32 11.40 13.93 5.30
C GLU A 32 11.17 15.36 4.79
N GLU A 33 12.26 16.12 4.64
CA GLU A 33 12.26 17.42 3.94
C GLU A 33 12.33 17.25 2.40
N LYS A 34 12.19 16.01 1.92
CA LYS A 34 12.36 15.59 0.51
C LYS A 34 11.00 15.51 -0.19
N ASP A 35 11.02 15.62 -1.52
CA ASP A 35 9.83 15.39 -2.33
C ASP A 35 9.47 13.90 -2.35
N CYS A 36 8.18 13.59 -2.45
CA CYS A 36 7.74 12.21 -2.56
C CYS A 36 7.68 11.78 -4.04
N ALA A 37 8.31 10.65 -4.34
CA ALA A 37 8.15 9.95 -5.60
C ALA A 37 7.66 8.53 -5.32
N LEU A 38 6.55 8.10 -5.91
CA LEU A 38 6.00 6.76 -5.71
C LEU A 38 6.08 5.94 -7.00
N CYS A 39 6.52 4.69 -6.87
CA CYS A 39 6.44 3.69 -7.91
C CYS A 39 4.99 3.49 -8.39
N PHE A 40 4.77 3.54 -9.70
CA PHE A 40 3.47 3.20 -10.29
C PHE A 40 3.03 1.79 -9.88
N SER A 41 3.98 0.86 -9.80
CA SER A 41 3.72 -0.52 -9.37
C SER A 41 3.28 -0.59 -7.91
N VAL A 42 3.84 0.24 -7.01
CA VAL A 42 3.40 0.38 -5.60
C VAL A 42 1.95 0.86 -5.53
N ILE A 43 1.60 1.92 -6.29
CA ILE A 43 0.24 2.47 -6.27
C ILE A 43 -0.77 1.43 -6.77
N ARG A 44 -0.44 0.74 -7.87
CA ARG A 44 -1.30 -0.30 -8.45
C ARG A 44 -1.48 -1.48 -7.48
N GLU A 45 -0.40 -1.92 -6.84
CA GLU A 45 -0.45 -2.99 -5.86
C GLU A 45 -1.27 -2.58 -4.63
N ALA A 46 -1.05 -1.38 -4.08
CA ALA A 46 -1.83 -0.88 -2.96
C ALA A 46 -3.34 -0.87 -3.26
N ARG A 47 -3.74 -0.44 -4.47
CA ARG A 47 -5.15 -0.49 -4.90
C ARG A 47 -5.70 -1.90 -4.94
N LYS A 48 -4.93 -2.84 -5.48
CA LYS A 48 -5.30 -4.26 -5.53
C LYS A 48 -5.45 -4.85 -4.13
N VAL A 49 -4.43 -4.69 -3.27
CA VAL A 49 -4.42 -5.23 -1.91
C VAL A 49 -5.54 -4.62 -1.07
N ALA A 50 -5.76 -3.30 -1.14
CA ALA A 50 -6.86 -2.65 -0.44
C ALA A 50 -8.22 -3.21 -0.88
N ARG A 51 -8.44 -3.38 -2.19
CA ARG A 51 -9.67 -3.96 -2.74
C ARG A 51 -9.88 -5.38 -2.22
N GLU A 52 -8.88 -6.24 -2.34
CA GLU A 52 -8.95 -7.64 -1.95
C GLU A 52 -9.21 -7.80 -0.45
N LYS A 53 -8.49 -7.06 0.39
CA LYS A 53 -8.62 -7.13 1.86
C LYS A 53 -9.97 -6.60 2.33
N VAL A 54 -10.47 -5.49 1.76
CA VAL A 54 -11.81 -4.98 2.07
C VAL A 54 -12.87 -5.97 1.59
N ASN A 55 -12.74 -6.53 0.39
CA ASN A 55 -13.68 -7.51 -0.13
C ASN A 55 -13.74 -8.75 0.77
N GLN A 56 -12.58 -9.27 1.17
CA GLN A 56 -12.51 -10.42 2.08
C GLN A 56 -13.13 -10.10 3.45
N ALA A 57 -12.85 -8.91 4.00
CA ALA A 57 -13.45 -8.48 5.27
C ALA A 57 -14.98 -8.37 5.17
N VAL A 58 -15.51 -7.88 4.05
CA VAL A 58 -16.96 -7.83 3.77
C VAL A 58 -17.54 -9.24 3.72
N VAL A 59 -16.94 -10.15 2.93
CA VAL A 59 -17.38 -11.55 2.81
C VAL A 59 -17.42 -12.23 4.19
N ASN A 60 -16.35 -12.12 4.97
CA ASN A 60 -16.26 -12.70 6.31
C ASN A 60 -17.25 -12.07 7.31
N SER A 61 -17.81 -10.91 6.99
CA SER A 61 -18.78 -10.20 7.84
C SER A 61 -20.23 -10.32 7.34
N LEU A 62 -20.50 -11.04 6.24
CA LEU A 62 -21.82 -11.06 5.61
C LEU A 62 -22.93 -11.53 6.55
N GLU A 63 -22.71 -12.62 7.29
CA GLU A 63 -23.66 -13.09 8.32
C GLU A 63 -23.91 -12.00 9.37
N ILE A 64 -22.85 -11.30 9.79
CA ILE A 64 -22.99 -10.20 10.75
C ILE A 64 -23.89 -9.11 10.19
N ILE A 65 -23.73 -8.77 8.91
CA ILE A 65 -24.46 -7.72 8.20
C ILE A 65 -25.93 -8.11 8.00
N VAL A 66 -26.21 -9.38 7.72
CA VAL A 66 -27.58 -9.88 7.58
C VAL A 66 -28.31 -9.77 8.91
N ASP A 67 -27.79 -10.34 10.01
CA ASP A 67 -28.62 -10.37 11.23
C ASP A 67 -28.76 -9.00 11.90
N ILE A 68 -27.80 -8.06 11.72
CA ILE A 68 -27.97 -6.70 12.26
C ILE A 68 -29.08 -5.92 11.54
N ARG A 69 -29.43 -6.31 10.30
CA ARG A 69 -30.49 -5.66 9.52
C ARG A 69 -31.84 -5.82 10.20
N ASP A 70 -32.07 -6.98 10.80
CA ASP A 70 -33.35 -7.36 11.39
C ASP A 70 -33.52 -6.85 12.84
N ILE A 71 -32.45 -6.35 13.45
CA ILE A 71 -32.52 -5.74 14.79
C ILE A 71 -33.11 -4.34 14.65
N THR A 72 -34.37 -4.14 15.04
CA THR A 72 -35.06 -2.83 14.99
C THR A 72 -34.49 -1.82 15.98
N ASP A 73 -34.14 -2.26 17.19
CA ASP A 73 -33.55 -1.43 18.25
C ASP A 73 -32.14 -0.97 17.87
N LYS A 74 -31.93 0.35 17.82
CA LYS A 74 -30.67 0.98 17.39
C LYS A 74 -29.51 0.68 18.33
N ASP A 75 -29.74 0.72 19.65
CA ASP A 75 -28.68 0.53 20.64
C ASP A 75 -28.27 -0.94 20.73
N LYS A 76 -29.26 -1.84 20.70
CA LYS A 76 -29.02 -3.28 20.58
C LYS A 76 -28.24 -3.61 19.31
N ARG A 77 -28.62 -3.03 18.17
CA ARG A 77 -27.92 -3.23 16.89
C ARG A 77 -26.46 -2.78 16.97
N LYS A 78 -26.19 -1.59 17.51
CA LYS A 78 -24.83 -1.06 17.65
C LYS A 78 -23.98 -1.92 18.58
N LYS A 79 -24.54 -2.37 19.71
CA LYS A 79 -23.87 -3.25 20.67
C LYS A 79 -23.53 -4.59 20.03
N GLU A 80 -24.49 -5.17 19.31
CA GLU A 80 -24.32 -6.48 18.66
C GLU A 80 -23.29 -6.42 17.51
N LEU A 81 -23.37 -5.39 16.67
CA LEU A 81 -22.36 -5.12 15.64
C LEU A 81 -20.95 -5.06 16.23
N LYS A 82 -20.77 -4.25 17.28
CA LYS A 82 -19.47 -4.11 17.94
C LYS A 82 -18.96 -5.43 18.50
N ARG A 83 -19.82 -6.17 19.19
CA ARG A 83 -19.47 -7.45 19.81
C ARG A 83 -19.04 -8.49 18.77
N ARG A 84 -19.72 -8.58 17.63
CA ARG A 84 -19.41 -9.58 16.59
C ARG A 84 -18.17 -9.21 15.78
N PHE A 85 -17.99 -7.94 15.45
CA PHE A 85 -16.75 -7.47 14.83
C PHE A 85 -15.53 -7.66 15.75
N GLN A 86 -15.67 -7.45 17.05
CA GLN A 86 -14.61 -7.77 18.02
C GLN A 86 -14.24 -9.26 18.01
N ARG A 87 -15.20 -10.17 17.85
CA ARG A 87 -14.92 -11.61 17.70
C ARG A 87 -14.17 -11.89 16.40
N LEU A 88 -14.60 -11.33 15.27
CA LEU A 88 -13.88 -11.48 13.99
C LEU A 88 -12.42 -11.02 14.10
N MET A 89 -12.17 -9.89 14.76
CA MET A 89 -10.82 -9.38 14.99
C MET A 89 -9.94 -10.31 15.85
N GLN A 90 -10.55 -11.13 16.70
CA GLN A 90 -9.84 -12.11 17.53
C GLN A 90 -9.59 -13.41 16.76
N THR A 91 -10.53 -13.83 15.91
CA THR A 91 -10.44 -15.09 15.16
C THR A 91 -9.63 -14.98 13.86
N ASP A 92 -9.63 -13.80 13.23
CA ASP A 92 -8.90 -13.51 11.99
C ASP A 92 -8.03 -12.26 12.20
N ALA A 93 -6.93 -12.48 12.93
CA ALA A 93 -5.94 -11.45 13.25
C ALA A 93 -5.35 -10.75 12.01
N PRO A 94 -5.04 -11.45 10.89
CA PRO A 94 -4.55 -10.81 9.66
C PRO A 94 -5.48 -9.73 9.08
N LEU A 95 -6.79 -9.84 9.29
CA LEU A 95 -7.77 -8.85 8.81
C LEU A 95 -8.27 -7.89 9.89
N LYS A 96 -7.77 -7.97 11.13
CA LYS A 96 -8.18 -7.13 12.27
C LYS A 96 -8.36 -5.65 11.91
N ASN A 97 -7.38 -5.04 11.24
CA ASN A 97 -7.42 -3.62 10.92
C ASN A 97 -8.46 -3.30 9.83
N PHE A 98 -8.72 -4.24 8.92
CA PHE A 98 -9.77 -4.12 7.91
C PHE A 98 -11.15 -4.32 8.50
N TYR A 99 -11.30 -5.18 9.52
CA TYR A 99 -12.54 -5.28 10.29
C TYR A 99 -12.84 -4.00 11.06
N LEU A 100 -11.83 -3.35 11.66
CA LEU A 100 -12.01 -2.07 12.34
C LEU A 100 -12.47 -1.00 11.33
N PHE A 101 -11.78 -0.92 10.19
CA PHE A 101 -12.17 -0.03 9.09
C PHE A 101 -13.61 -0.29 8.63
N LEU A 102 -13.98 -1.55 8.37
CA LEU A 102 -15.31 -1.92 7.91
C LEU A 102 -16.38 -1.58 8.96
N GLN A 103 -16.12 -1.86 10.23
CA GLN A 103 -17.02 -1.53 11.33
C GLN A 103 -17.29 -0.03 11.40
N GLU A 104 -16.25 0.81 11.38
CA GLU A 104 -16.38 2.28 11.39
C GLU A 104 -17.22 2.78 10.22
N ARG A 105 -17.00 2.21 9.03
CA ARG A 105 -17.73 2.54 7.80
C ARG A 105 -19.20 2.14 7.88
N ILE A 106 -19.51 0.94 8.38
CA ILE A 106 -20.89 0.46 8.56
C ILE A 106 -21.64 1.32 9.57
N VAL A 107 -21.03 1.60 10.74
CA VAL A 107 -21.65 2.44 11.77
C VAL A 107 -21.97 3.83 11.22
N SER A 108 -21.01 4.44 10.53
CA SER A 108 -21.19 5.76 9.94
C SER A 108 -22.26 5.78 8.85
N TYR A 109 -22.34 4.73 8.03
CA TYR A 109 -23.33 4.60 6.97
C TYR A 109 -24.75 4.43 7.54
N ILE A 110 -24.93 3.49 8.49
CA ILE A 110 -26.23 3.24 9.13
C ILE A 110 -26.76 4.51 9.81
N ALA A 111 -25.89 5.29 10.46
CA ALA A 111 -26.28 6.54 11.11
C ALA A 111 -26.78 7.61 10.14
N ARG A 112 -26.29 7.62 8.90
CA ARG A 112 -26.60 8.65 7.89
C ARG A 112 -27.73 8.27 6.94
N ILE A 113 -27.71 7.03 6.45
CA ILE A 113 -28.59 6.55 5.37
C ILE A 113 -29.60 5.51 5.88
N GLY A 114 -29.26 4.79 6.94
CA GLY A 114 -30.04 3.66 7.45
C GLY A 114 -29.52 2.30 6.95
N VAL A 115 -30.17 1.23 7.42
CA VAL A 115 -29.68 -0.15 7.24
C VAL A 115 -30.16 -0.81 5.95
N GLN A 116 -31.23 -0.30 5.32
CA GLN A 116 -31.88 -0.98 4.20
C GLN A 116 -31.01 -1.07 2.94
N THR A 117 -30.25 -0.02 2.65
CA THR A 117 -29.33 0.04 1.49
C THR A 117 -27.91 -0.41 1.82
N LEU A 118 -27.68 -0.96 3.01
CA LEU A 118 -26.37 -1.41 3.46
C LEU A 118 -25.76 -2.48 2.54
N PRO A 119 -26.51 -3.49 2.04
CA PRO A 119 -25.94 -4.48 1.10
C PRO A 119 -25.36 -3.84 -0.17
N THR A 120 -26.08 -2.88 -0.77
CA THR A 120 -25.63 -2.14 -1.97
C THR A 120 -24.41 -1.26 -1.67
N TYR A 121 -24.36 -0.65 -0.49
CA TYR A 121 -23.16 0.09 -0.08
C TYR A 121 -21.94 -0.83 0.02
N LEU A 122 -22.12 -1.99 0.64
CA LEU A 122 -21.04 -2.96 0.86
C LEU A 122 -20.59 -3.64 -0.43
N SER A 123 -21.49 -3.95 -1.36
CA SER A 123 -21.14 -4.51 -2.67
C SER A 123 -20.24 -3.58 -3.48
N ASN A 124 -20.32 -2.27 -3.23
CA ASN A 124 -19.50 -1.26 -3.90
C ASN A 124 -18.31 -0.80 -3.06
N LEU A 125 -18.18 -1.23 -1.81
CA LEU A 125 -17.22 -0.66 -0.87
C LEU A 125 -15.76 -0.92 -1.29
N SER A 126 -15.44 -2.15 -1.71
CA SER A 126 -14.08 -2.52 -2.11
C SER A 126 -13.61 -1.74 -3.33
N GLU A 127 -14.48 -1.59 -4.34
CA GLU A 127 -14.21 -0.80 -5.54
C GLU A 127 -14.09 0.69 -5.22
N ASN A 128 -14.97 1.22 -4.36
CA ASN A 128 -14.89 2.61 -3.92
C ASN A 128 -13.57 2.89 -3.20
N VAL A 129 -13.14 2.02 -2.28
CA VAL A 129 -11.84 2.16 -1.60
C VAL A 129 -10.69 2.14 -2.60
N ALA A 130 -10.69 1.21 -3.55
CA ALA A 130 -9.64 1.11 -4.57
C ALA A 130 -9.59 2.35 -5.49
N ARG A 131 -10.74 2.95 -5.79
CA ARG A 131 -10.87 4.16 -6.61
C ARG A 131 -10.45 5.42 -5.85
N THR A 132 -10.76 5.51 -4.56
CA THR A 132 -10.44 6.70 -3.75
C THR A 132 -9.04 6.64 -3.12
N LEU A 133 -8.35 5.50 -3.17
CA LEU A 133 -7.02 5.32 -2.56
C LEU A 133 -6.05 6.43 -2.97
N GLU A 134 -5.86 6.62 -4.26
CA GLU A 134 -4.91 7.60 -4.81
C GLU A 134 -5.33 9.06 -4.54
N PRO A 135 -6.61 9.47 -4.72
CA PRO A 135 -7.08 10.77 -4.27
C PRO A 135 -6.89 11.04 -2.78
N GLU A 136 -7.11 10.05 -1.90
CA GLU A 136 -6.89 10.21 -0.45
C GLU A 136 -5.39 10.28 -0.12
N LEU A 137 -4.57 9.48 -0.78
CA LEU A 137 -3.11 9.53 -0.64
C LEU A 137 -2.56 10.91 -1.00
N ASN A 138 -2.99 11.48 -2.13
CA ASN A 138 -2.56 12.81 -2.59
C ASN A 138 -2.92 13.94 -1.61
N LYS A 139 -3.96 13.78 -0.78
CA LYS A 139 -4.29 14.74 0.28
C LYS A 139 -3.35 14.64 1.48
N ILE A 140 -2.80 13.46 1.73
CA ILE A 140 -1.88 13.20 2.84
C ILE A 140 -0.46 13.61 2.43
N ILE A 141 -0.07 13.27 1.20
CA ILE A 141 1.26 13.47 0.66
C ILE A 141 1.16 13.69 -0.85
N PRO A 142 1.42 14.91 -1.34
CA PRO A 142 1.61 15.14 -2.77
C PRO A 142 2.83 14.35 -3.25
N TYR A 143 2.70 13.63 -4.37
CA TYR A 143 3.79 12.85 -4.92
C TYR A 143 3.85 12.91 -6.44
N THR A 144 5.03 12.63 -6.98
CA THR A 144 5.23 12.36 -8.42
C THR A 144 5.27 10.85 -8.66
N THR A 145 4.68 10.39 -9.75
CA THR A 145 4.69 8.96 -10.09
C THR A 145 5.94 8.56 -10.87
N MET A 146 6.71 7.61 -10.37
CA MET A 146 7.76 6.91 -11.12
C MET A 146 7.14 5.84 -12.00
N ARG A 147 7.24 6.01 -13.32
CA ARG A 147 6.70 5.06 -14.30
C ARG A 147 7.73 4.72 -15.36
N ILE A 148 7.68 3.49 -15.86
CA ILE A 148 8.45 3.06 -17.03
C ILE A 148 7.67 3.41 -18.30
N HIS A 149 8.30 4.19 -19.17
CA HIS A 149 7.76 4.54 -20.49
C HIS A 149 8.34 3.61 -21.57
N TYR A 150 7.70 2.46 -21.78
CA TYR A 150 8.15 1.42 -22.71
C TYR A 150 8.19 1.84 -24.19
N SER A 151 7.60 2.99 -24.55
CA SER A 151 7.69 3.53 -25.90
C SER A 151 9.06 4.15 -26.24
N ASN A 152 9.93 4.36 -25.25
CA ASN A 152 11.27 4.89 -25.45
C ASN A 152 12.29 3.75 -25.57
N SER A 153 12.95 3.63 -26.72
CA SER A 153 13.94 2.57 -26.99
C SER A 153 15.10 2.55 -26.00
N ALA A 154 15.60 3.72 -25.58
CA ALA A 154 16.66 3.82 -24.58
C ALA A 154 16.21 3.29 -23.21
N VAL A 155 14.93 3.41 -22.87
CA VAL A 155 14.36 2.83 -21.64
C VAL A 155 14.29 1.31 -21.76
N VAL A 156 13.94 0.76 -22.93
CA VAL A 156 13.89 -0.68 -23.17
C VAL A 156 15.27 -1.31 -23.08
N GLU A 157 16.29 -0.68 -23.68
CA GLU A 157 17.69 -1.10 -23.55
C GLU A 157 18.14 -1.09 -22.09
N LYS A 158 17.85 -0.02 -21.36
CA LYS A 158 18.14 0.12 -19.93
C LYS A 158 17.49 -0.98 -19.08
N ILE A 159 16.27 -1.41 -19.41
CA ILE A 159 15.62 -2.55 -18.74
C ILE A 159 16.34 -3.87 -19.03
N SER A 160 16.79 -4.07 -20.28
CA SER A 160 17.58 -5.23 -20.67
C SER A 160 18.92 -5.26 -19.92
N ASP A 161 19.57 -4.12 -19.79
CA ASP A 161 20.82 -3.95 -19.03
C ASP A 161 20.61 -4.23 -17.54
N ILE A 162 19.51 -3.74 -16.97
CA ILE A 162 19.13 -4.05 -15.58
C ILE A 162 19.00 -5.56 -15.41
N LYS A 163 18.20 -6.20 -16.27
CA LYS A 163 17.91 -7.64 -16.23
C LYS A 163 19.17 -8.50 -16.36
N SER A 164 20.05 -8.17 -17.30
CA SER A 164 21.28 -8.91 -17.56
C SER A 164 22.31 -8.71 -16.44
N SER A 165 22.38 -7.50 -15.89
CA SER A 165 23.34 -7.14 -14.85
C SER A 165 22.98 -7.72 -13.49
N SER A 166 21.68 -7.78 -13.16
CA SER A 166 21.15 -8.32 -11.90
C SER A 166 20.63 -9.76 -12.02
N SER A 167 21.06 -10.52 -13.03
CA SER A 167 20.53 -11.86 -13.34
C SER A 167 20.69 -12.89 -12.20
N THR A 168 21.64 -12.67 -11.29
CA THR A 168 21.88 -13.52 -10.11
C THR A 168 21.04 -13.14 -8.90
N VAL A 169 20.24 -12.06 -8.98
CA VAL A 169 19.35 -11.61 -7.91
C VAL A 169 17.91 -11.93 -8.30
N HIS A 170 17.30 -12.85 -7.57
CA HIS A 170 15.93 -13.29 -7.81
C HIS A 170 14.98 -12.60 -6.85
N PHE A 171 14.24 -11.59 -7.31
CA PHE A 171 13.15 -10.98 -6.55
C PHE A 171 12.04 -12.01 -6.27
N LYS A 172 11.29 -11.81 -5.19
CA LYS A 172 10.28 -12.76 -4.72
C LYS A 172 9.14 -12.90 -5.74
N ASP A 173 8.76 -11.79 -6.35
CA ASP A 173 7.73 -11.75 -7.38
C ASP A 173 8.02 -10.69 -8.46
N THR A 174 7.10 -10.61 -9.42
CA THR A 174 7.19 -9.69 -10.56
C THR A 174 6.92 -8.23 -10.18
N ILE A 175 6.19 -7.97 -9.09
CA ILE A 175 5.90 -6.62 -8.62
C ILE A 175 7.15 -6.03 -7.98
N ASP A 176 7.83 -6.78 -7.12
CA ASP A 176 9.13 -6.39 -6.54
C ASP A 176 10.12 -6.00 -7.64
N TYR A 177 10.27 -6.85 -8.65
CA TYR A 177 11.16 -6.56 -9.78
C TYR A 177 10.75 -5.29 -10.55
N GLN A 178 9.45 -5.07 -10.74
CA GLN A 178 8.93 -3.86 -11.38
C GLN A 178 9.21 -2.61 -10.56
N ILE A 179 9.00 -2.66 -9.23
CA ILE A 179 9.32 -1.57 -8.30
C ILE A 179 10.80 -1.24 -8.41
N PHE A 180 11.68 -2.24 -8.33
CA PHE A 180 13.12 -2.04 -8.48
C PHE A 180 13.49 -1.37 -9.82
N CYS A 181 12.91 -1.83 -10.93
CA CYS A 181 13.16 -1.23 -12.24
C CYS A 181 12.64 0.22 -12.33
N GLU A 182 11.46 0.51 -11.79
CA GLU A 182 10.88 1.86 -11.75
C GLU A 182 11.81 2.82 -11.00
N ILE A 183 12.34 2.41 -9.85
CA ILE A 183 13.31 3.20 -9.07
C ILE A 183 14.56 3.47 -9.93
N VAL A 184 15.23 2.41 -10.40
CA VAL A 184 16.53 2.52 -11.10
C VAL A 184 16.43 3.36 -12.37
N ILE A 185 15.36 3.18 -13.15
CA ILE A 185 15.17 3.93 -14.40
C ILE A 185 15.00 5.42 -14.12
N ASN A 186 14.30 5.78 -13.04
CA ASN A 186 14.03 7.17 -12.67
C ASN A 186 15.15 7.81 -11.81
N LEU A 187 16.15 7.06 -11.35
CA LEU A 187 17.28 7.63 -10.59
C LEU A 187 18.03 8.74 -11.34
N SER A 188 18.09 8.69 -12.67
CA SER A 188 18.78 9.71 -13.48
C SER A 188 18.13 11.08 -13.41
N SER A 189 16.81 11.16 -13.18
CA SER A 189 16.08 12.43 -13.00
C SER A 189 15.95 12.83 -11.52
N MET A 190 16.12 11.87 -10.60
CA MET A 190 15.79 12.05 -9.18
C MET A 190 16.99 12.20 -8.24
N PHE A 191 18.24 12.07 -8.71
CA PHE A 191 19.53 12.25 -7.99
C PHE A 191 19.75 11.42 -6.71
N MET A 192 18.79 11.32 -5.79
CA MET A 192 18.81 10.46 -4.61
C MET A 192 17.39 10.03 -4.23
N ILE A 193 17.21 8.74 -3.95
CA ILE A 193 15.95 8.17 -3.47
C ILE A 193 16.21 7.33 -2.23
N ASP A 194 15.59 7.70 -1.11
CA ASP A 194 15.44 6.80 0.03
C ASP A 194 14.14 6.01 -0.13
N PHE A 195 14.25 4.70 -0.36
CA PHE A 195 13.12 3.80 -0.50
C PHE A 195 12.82 3.11 0.84
N TYR A 196 11.68 3.44 1.42
CA TYR A 196 11.22 2.93 2.71
C TYR A 196 10.41 1.65 2.54
N THR A 197 10.83 0.59 3.21
CA THR A 197 10.12 -0.70 3.17
C THR A 197 10.16 -1.46 4.50
N ASP A 198 9.11 -2.23 4.78
CA ASP A 198 9.10 -3.21 5.88
C ASP A 198 9.48 -4.63 5.42
N ASP A 199 9.78 -4.80 4.13
CA ASP A 199 10.26 -6.06 3.55
C ASP A 199 11.81 -6.10 3.55
N THR A 200 12.37 -6.85 4.52
CA THR A 200 13.82 -7.05 4.63
C THR A 200 14.41 -7.76 3.41
N GLU A 201 13.66 -8.70 2.80
CA GLU A 201 14.12 -9.47 1.66
C GLU A 201 14.21 -8.59 0.42
N PHE A 202 13.18 -7.78 0.17
CA PHE A 202 13.19 -6.79 -0.90
C PHE A 202 14.34 -5.80 -0.73
N ALA A 203 14.50 -5.22 0.47
CA ALA A 203 15.58 -4.26 0.76
C ALA A 203 16.98 -4.86 0.51
N LYS A 204 17.20 -6.13 0.91
CA LYS A 204 18.47 -6.82 0.70
C LYS A 204 18.73 -7.06 -0.80
N LYS A 205 17.75 -7.65 -1.50
CA LYS A 205 17.87 -7.96 -2.93
C LYS A 205 18.01 -6.69 -3.77
N GLY A 206 17.27 -5.63 -3.45
CA GLY A 206 17.40 -4.33 -4.08
C GLY A 206 18.80 -3.74 -3.95
N LYS A 207 19.40 -3.80 -2.74
CA LYS A 207 20.80 -3.37 -2.53
C LYS A 207 21.78 -4.21 -3.34
N ASP A 208 21.63 -5.53 -3.34
CA ASP A 208 22.53 -6.42 -4.06
C ASP A 208 22.44 -6.22 -5.58
N ALA A 209 21.22 -6.10 -6.11
CA ALA A 209 20.99 -5.80 -7.53
C ALA A 209 21.55 -4.43 -7.92
N TYR A 210 21.34 -3.40 -7.09
CA TYR A 210 21.87 -2.06 -7.36
C TYR A 210 23.41 -2.03 -7.40
N ARG A 211 24.08 -2.70 -6.44
CA ARG A 211 25.54 -2.82 -6.42
C ARG A 211 26.11 -3.50 -7.68
N LEU A 212 25.40 -4.48 -8.24
CA LEU A 212 25.81 -5.14 -9.48
C LEU A 212 25.69 -4.19 -10.68
N LEU A 213 24.68 -3.32 -10.69
CA LEU A 213 24.49 -2.29 -11.72
C LEU A 213 25.57 -1.22 -11.65
N GLU A 214 25.88 -0.71 -10.46
CA GLU A 214 26.96 0.28 -10.26
C GLU A 214 28.29 -0.23 -10.83
N LYS A 215 28.65 -1.49 -10.53
CA LYS A 215 29.89 -2.12 -11.00
C LYS A 215 29.94 -2.30 -12.51
N LYS A 216 28.83 -2.70 -13.14
CA LYS A 216 28.80 -3.07 -14.57
C LYS A 216 28.54 -1.88 -15.49
N LEU A 217 27.67 -0.96 -15.10
CA LEU A 217 27.15 0.09 -15.98
C LEU A 217 27.78 1.46 -15.74
N ARG A 218 28.74 1.58 -14.80
CA ARG A 218 29.32 2.87 -14.36
C ARG A 218 28.24 3.92 -14.12
N TYR A 219 27.14 3.48 -13.52
CA TYR A 219 26.01 4.35 -13.28
C TYR A 219 26.47 5.58 -12.47
N ASN A 220 25.97 6.76 -12.87
CA ASN A 220 26.23 8.02 -12.18
C ASN A 220 26.03 7.86 -10.66
N PRO A 221 26.73 8.62 -9.79
CA PRO A 221 26.66 8.51 -8.34
C PRO A 221 25.35 9.10 -7.80
N CYS A 222 24.23 8.57 -8.28
CA CYS A 222 22.92 8.77 -7.67
C CYS A 222 22.84 7.85 -6.46
N TRP A 223 22.27 8.31 -5.36
CA TRP A 223 22.27 7.56 -4.11
C TRP A 223 20.91 6.86 -3.95
N LEU A 224 20.88 5.54 -4.09
CA LEU A 224 19.70 4.73 -3.76
C LEU A 224 19.91 4.04 -2.42
N HIS A 225 19.10 4.41 -1.42
CA HIS A 225 19.13 3.75 -0.12
C HIS A 225 17.83 3.01 0.12
N PHE A 226 17.92 1.70 0.36
CA PHE A 226 16.81 0.94 0.90
C PHE A 226 16.84 1.03 2.42
N VAL A 227 15.86 1.75 2.98
CA VAL A 227 15.72 1.98 4.42
C VAL A 227 14.66 1.02 4.96
N HIS A 228 15.13 0.04 5.75
CA HIS A 228 14.27 -0.96 6.34
C HIS A 228 13.81 -0.53 7.73
N TYR A 229 12.50 -0.53 7.97
CA TYR A 229 11.93 -0.28 9.30
C TYR A 229 11.47 -1.60 9.93
N LYS A 230 12.06 -1.95 11.08
CA LYS A 230 11.44 -2.92 11.98
C LYS A 230 10.36 -2.21 12.79
N ILE A 231 9.18 -2.80 12.86
CA ILE A 231 8.21 -2.41 13.89
C ILE A 231 8.70 -3.03 15.19
N ASP A 232 9.03 -2.19 16.17
CA ASP A 232 9.10 -2.63 17.56
C ASP A 232 7.67 -2.95 17.99
N THR A 233 7.34 -4.24 18.00
CA THR A 233 6.04 -4.78 18.45
C THR A 233 5.92 -4.76 19.96
#